data_AF-A0A8D8G6E7-F1
#
_entry.id   AF-A0A8D8G6E7-F1
#
_cell.length_a   1.000
_cell.length_b   1.000
_cell.length_c   1.000
_cell.angle_alpha   90.00
_cell.angle_beta   90.00
_cell.angle_gamma   90.00
#
_symmetry.space_group_name_H-M   'P 1'
#
loop_
_entity.id
_entity.type
_entity.pdbx_description
1 polymer ?
#
loop_
_entity_poly.entity_id
_entity_poly.type
_entity_poly.pdbx_seq_one_letter_code
_entity_poly.pdbx_strand_id
1 'polypeptide(L)'
;PRYDLLHIGEKLALNKNNEFEFVEKSSGDNTRRTKAVFVPANNGHAVSFLIKARKLGEIAIKIEAVNALKADSVEHILRVIPESHLIRRNEARFVDLTKQRSASYDIAIDIPRNVDEGSVFIKFTLDPDLLGCVVKNLDSLIQLPCGSGEQNMMKFVPNVVILDYLSETQTISKEIESKAIGNLKRGYQNQLRYRNSDGSFSVFRGRSGGTFLTAFVAQSFKLASKCISIDTNV
;
A
#
# COMPACT_ATOMS: atom_id res chain seq x y z
N PRO A 1 55.26 -11.16 22.14
CA PRO A 1 54.44 -12.28 21.64
C PRO A 1 52.95 -11.90 21.65
N ARG A 2 52.45 -11.35 20.53
CA ARG A 2 51.02 -11.08 20.36
C ARG A 2 50.33 -12.43 20.19
N TYR A 3 49.44 -12.77 21.12
CA TYR A 3 48.56 -13.91 20.96
C TYR A 3 47.55 -13.57 19.86
N ASP A 4 47.83 -14.02 18.64
CA ASP A 4 46.81 -14.14 17.60
C ASP A 4 45.83 -15.22 18.09
N LEU A 5 44.82 -14.81 18.86
CA LEU A 5 43.72 -15.67 19.26
C LEU A 5 42.96 -16.06 17.99
N LEU A 6 43.30 -17.22 17.45
CA LEU A 6 42.56 -17.83 16.37
C LEU A 6 41.16 -18.17 16.88
N HIS A 7 40.19 -17.33 16.56
CA HIS A 7 38.81 -17.55 16.92
C HIS A 7 38.13 -18.36 15.82
N ILE A 8 38.00 -19.67 16.07
CA ILE A 8 37.15 -20.55 15.27
C ILE A 8 35.71 -20.23 15.69
N GLY A 9 34.98 -19.57 14.80
CA GLY A 9 33.56 -19.28 14.99
C GLY A 9 32.71 -20.29 14.23
N GLU A 10 31.70 -20.83 14.89
CA GLU A 10 30.63 -21.58 14.25
C GLU A 10 29.45 -20.65 13.97
N LYS A 11 28.99 -20.61 12.71
CA LYS A 11 27.72 -19.94 12.36
C LYS A 11 26.65 -21.00 12.14
N LEU A 12 25.56 -20.87 12.88
CA LEU A 12 24.41 -21.76 12.89
C LEU A 12 23.20 -21.05 12.28
N ALA A 13 22.59 -21.63 11.25
CA ALA A 13 21.29 -21.22 10.74
C ALA A 13 20.23 -22.23 11.20
N LEU A 14 19.11 -21.74 11.75
CA LEU A 14 18.07 -22.55 12.36
C LEU A 14 16.76 -22.48 11.57
N ASN A 15 16.14 -23.65 11.38
CA ASN A 15 14.87 -23.86 10.69
C ASN A 15 13.90 -24.61 11.62
N LYS A 16 13.58 -24.00 12.77
CA LYS A 16 12.80 -24.65 13.84
C LYS A 16 11.39 -25.06 13.41
N ASN A 17 10.80 -24.31 12.48
CA ASN A 17 9.43 -24.52 12.02
C ASN A 17 9.34 -25.32 10.70
N ASN A 18 10.48 -25.80 10.16
CA ASN A 18 10.56 -26.50 8.89
C ASN A 18 9.94 -25.72 7.69
N GLU A 19 10.05 -24.39 7.72
CA GLU A 19 9.43 -23.48 6.74
C GLU A 19 10.32 -23.25 5.50
N PHE A 20 11.59 -23.64 5.57
CA PHE A 20 12.54 -23.65 4.45
C PHE A 20 13.38 -24.93 4.45
N GLU A 21 14.22 -25.14 3.45
CA GLU A 21 15.20 -26.23 3.41
C GLU A 21 16.58 -25.70 3.04
N PHE A 22 17.63 -26.34 3.56
CA PHE A 22 18.99 -26.06 3.12
C PHE A 22 19.29 -26.88 1.86
N VAL A 23 19.70 -26.22 0.78
CA VAL A 23 19.91 -26.85 -0.53
C VAL A 23 21.20 -27.70 -0.56
N GLU A 24 22.19 -27.33 0.24
CA GLU A 24 23.46 -28.05 0.38
C GLU A 24 23.27 -29.32 1.23
N LYS A 25 22.97 -30.46 0.58
CA LYS A 25 22.88 -31.77 1.25
C LYS A 25 24.26 -32.25 1.72
N SER A 26 24.62 -31.99 2.98
CA SER A 26 25.83 -32.63 3.55
C SER A 26 25.66 -33.27 4.93
N SER A 27 24.46 -33.34 5.51
CA SER A 27 24.13 -34.18 6.68
C SER A 27 22.62 -34.22 6.84
N GLY A 28 22.07 -35.36 7.29
CA GLY A 28 20.62 -35.66 7.30
C GLY A 28 19.74 -34.82 8.25
N ASP A 29 20.22 -33.70 8.77
CA ASP A 29 19.48 -32.80 9.65
C ASP A 29 19.06 -31.53 8.88
N ASN A 30 17.76 -31.41 8.57
CA ASN A 30 17.18 -30.25 7.86
C ASN A 30 16.78 -29.10 8.81
N THR A 31 16.91 -29.30 10.13
CA THR A 31 16.44 -28.32 11.14
C THR A 31 17.48 -27.27 11.46
N ARG A 32 18.76 -27.54 11.17
CA ARG A 32 19.85 -26.61 11.42
C ARG A 32 21.05 -26.85 10.53
N ARG A 33 21.84 -25.79 10.29
CA ARG A 33 23.05 -25.87 9.48
C ARG A 33 24.18 -25.07 10.09
N THR A 34 25.33 -25.70 10.28
CA THR A 34 26.52 -25.06 10.85
C THR A 34 27.63 -24.94 9.80
N LYS A 35 28.32 -23.79 9.75
CA LYS A 35 29.58 -23.60 9.02
C LYS A 35 30.64 -23.06 9.99
N ALA A 36 31.75 -23.76 10.12
CA ALA A 36 32.91 -23.31 10.88
C ALA A 36 33.78 -22.40 10.02
N VAL A 37 34.19 -21.26 10.57
CA VAL A 37 34.93 -20.24 9.85
C VAL A 37 36.01 -19.64 10.75
N PHE A 38 37.15 -19.36 10.13
CA PHE A 38 38.23 -18.63 10.75
C PHE A 38 38.07 -17.11 10.54
N VAL A 39 38.00 -16.35 11.63
CA VAL A 39 37.88 -14.88 11.57
C VAL A 39 39.05 -14.23 12.34
N PRO A 40 40.01 -13.59 11.65
CA PRO A 40 41.11 -12.90 12.31
C PRO A 40 40.64 -11.58 12.96
N ALA A 41 41.43 -11.07 13.91
CA ALA A 41 41.14 -9.83 14.62
C ALA A 41 40.97 -8.63 13.66
N ASN A 42 40.04 -7.73 13.98
CA ASN A 42 39.69 -6.55 13.18
C ASN A 42 39.31 -6.84 11.71
N ASN A 43 38.82 -8.05 11.43
CA ASN A 43 38.40 -8.43 10.08
C ASN A 43 36.99 -9.03 10.07
N GLY A 44 36.32 -8.94 8.92
CA GLY A 44 34.99 -9.49 8.71
C GLY A 44 35.04 -10.71 7.79
N HIS A 45 34.19 -11.70 8.06
CA HIS A 45 34.03 -12.86 7.16
C HIS A 45 32.57 -13.13 6.84
N ALA A 46 32.25 -13.14 5.55
CA ALA A 46 30.91 -13.43 5.04
C ALA A 46 30.71 -14.94 4.92
N VAL A 47 29.51 -15.41 5.29
CA VAL A 47 29.11 -16.82 5.18
C VAL A 47 27.73 -16.85 4.56
N SER A 48 27.53 -17.73 3.58
CA SER A 48 26.25 -17.92 2.90
C SER A 48 25.65 -19.28 3.20
N PHE A 49 24.33 -19.30 3.31
CA PHE A 49 23.52 -20.52 3.39
C PHE A 49 22.55 -20.50 2.21
N LEU A 50 22.60 -21.54 1.38
CA LEU A 50 21.61 -21.71 0.32
C LEU A 50 20.34 -22.32 0.93
N ILE A 51 19.26 -21.55 0.87
CA ILE A 51 17.95 -21.95 1.37
C ILE A 51 16.91 -21.93 0.26
N LYS A 52 15.92 -22.83 0.34
CA LYS A 52 14.72 -22.82 -0.49
C LYS A 52 13.49 -22.74 0.41
N ALA A 53 12.66 -21.73 0.23
CA ALA A 53 11.42 -21.60 0.99
C ALA A 53 10.43 -22.73 0.63
N ARG A 54 9.70 -23.23 1.63
CA ARG A 54 8.64 -24.23 1.45
C ARG A 54 7.23 -23.63 1.57
N LYS A 55 7.12 -22.43 2.12
CA LYS A 55 5.86 -21.78 2.49
C LYS A 55 5.84 -20.34 2.01
N LEU A 56 4.65 -19.87 1.62
CA LEU A 56 4.40 -18.46 1.31
C LEU A 56 4.21 -17.62 2.58
N GLY A 57 4.52 -16.33 2.50
CA GLY A 57 4.38 -15.39 3.61
C GLY A 57 5.70 -15.13 4.34
N GLU A 58 5.61 -14.81 5.63
CA GLU A 58 6.77 -14.44 6.44
C GLU A 58 7.43 -15.68 7.04
N ILE A 59 8.73 -15.84 6.78
CA ILE A 59 9.58 -16.90 7.32
C ILE A 59 10.66 -16.25 8.17
N ALA A 60 10.74 -16.62 9.45
CA ALA A 60 11.80 -16.18 10.33
C ALA A 60 13.07 -17.02 10.11
N ILE A 61 14.17 -16.35 9.80
CA ILE A 61 15.50 -16.94 9.65
C ILE A 61 16.33 -16.49 10.84
N LYS A 62 16.64 -17.43 11.73
CA LYS A 62 17.53 -17.18 12.86
C LYS A 62 18.95 -17.62 12.54
N ILE A 63 19.91 -16.71 12.73
CA ILE A 63 21.34 -16.94 12.57
C ILE A 63 22.01 -16.70 13.91
N GLU A 64 22.81 -17.66 14.37
CA GLU A 64 23.60 -17.58 15.59
C GLU A 64 25.08 -17.71 15.23
N ALA A 65 25.93 -16.86 15.78
CA ALA A 65 27.38 -16.92 15.64
C ALA A 65 27.97 -17.21 17.02
N VAL A 66 28.68 -18.33 17.15
CA VAL A 66 29.21 -18.82 18.42
C VAL A 66 30.72 -19.02 18.31
N ASN A 67 31.44 -18.63 19.35
CA ASN A 67 32.85 -18.94 19.56
C ASN A 67 32.99 -19.44 21.01
N ALA A 68 34.15 -20.00 21.36
CA ALA A 68 34.43 -20.60 22.67
C ALA A 68 34.09 -19.70 23.89
N LEU A 69 34.03 -18.39 23.71
CA LEU A 69 33.80 -17.41 24.79
C LEU A 69 32.44 -16.70 24.72
N LYS A 70 31.84 -16.56 23.54
CA LYS A 70 30.66 -15.71 23.32
C LYS A 70 29.78 -16.24 22.20
N ALA A 71 28.48 -15.94 22.29
CA ALA A 71 27.50 -16.17 21.25
C ALA A 71 26.75 -14.86 20.96
N ASP A 72 26.39 -14.66 19.70
CA ASP A 72 25.52 -13.58 19.22
C ASP A 72 24.45 -14.17 18.28
N SER A 73 23.27 -13.57 18.22
CA SER A 73 22.19 -14.07 17.38
C SER A 73 21.34 -12.96 16.78
N VAL A 74 20.94 -13.14 15.53
CA VAL A 74 20.04 -12.25 14.79
C VAL A 74 18.90 -13.07 14.19
N GLU A 75 17.69 -12.49 14.21
CA GLU A 75 16.52 -13.05 13.56
C GLU A 75 16.06 -12.08 12.47
N HIS A 76 15.86 -12.59 11.27
CA HIS A 76 15.46 -11.81 10.10
C HIS A 76 14.23 -12.41 9.44
N ILE A 77 13.29 -11.57 9.00
CA ILE A 77 12.05 -12.03 8.38
C ILE A 77 12.20 -11.99 6.86
N LEU A 78 12.15 -13.16 6.22
CA LEU A 78 12.08 -13.31 4.78
C LEU A 78 10.62 -13.37 4.33
N ARG A 79 10.20 -12.42 3.48
CA ARG A 79 8.85 -12.42 2.89
C ARG A 79 8.87 -13.17 1.56
N VAL A 80 8.26 -14.35 1.55
CA VAL A 80 8.11 -15.22 0.38
C VAL A 80 6.79 -14.90 -0.32
N ILE A 81 6.85 -14.66 -1.62
CA ILE A 81 5.70 -14.40 -2.48
C ILE A 81 5.53 -15.55 -3.47
N PRO A 82 4.29 -15.82 -3.94
CA PRO A 82 4.06 -16.81 -4.98
C PRO A 82 4.79 -16.44 -6.27
N GLU A 83 5.13 -17.45 -7.07
CA GLU A 83 5.74 -17.25 -8.39
C GLU A 83 4.72 -16.74 -9.41
N SER A 84 3.45 -17.13 -9.25
CA SER A 84 2.38 -16.70 -10.13
C SER A 84 2.01 -15.22 -9.98
N HIS A 85 1.44 -14.65 -11.04
CA HIS A 85 0.90 -13.30 -11.02
C HIS A 85 -0.36 -13.23 -10.14
N LEU A 86 -0.39 -12.25 -9.23
CA LEU A 86 -1.55 -12.01 -8.38
C LEU A 86 -2.76 -11.57 -9.22
N ILE A 87 -3.81 -12.39 -9.23
CA ILE A 87 -5.11 -12.06 -9.82
C ILE A 87 -6.04 -11.61 -8.69
N ARG A 88 -6.53 -10.37 -8.76
CA ARG A 88 -7.51 -9.83 -7.81
C ARG A 88 -8.90 -9.84 -8.45
N ARG A 89 -9.87 -10.41 -7.75
CA ARG A 89 -11.29 -10.29 -8.05
C ARG A 89 -11.99 -9.64 -6.88
N ASN A 90 -12.86 -8.68 -7.16
CA ASN A 90 -13.69 -8.01 -6.18
C ASN A 90 -15.14 -8.11 -6.65
N GLU A 91 -15.99 -8.64 -5.78
CA GLU A 91 -17.43 -8.67 -5.98
C GLU A 91 -18.09 -7.94 -4.82
N ALA A 92 -18.80 -6.85 -5.14
CA ALA A 92 -19.55 -6.06 -4.17
C ALA A 92 -21.05 -6.24 -4.39
N ARG A 93 -21.80 -6.27 -3.29
CA ARG A 93 -23.26 -6.26 -3.28
C ARG A 93 -23.75 -5.19 -2.32
N PHE A 94 -24.65 -4.34 -2.79
CA PHE A 94 -25.34 -3.38 -1.96
C PHE A 94 -26.56 -4.07 -1.33
N VAL A 95 -26.70 -3.96 -0.02
CA VAL A 95 -27.79 -4.57 0.75
C VAL A 95 -28.70 -3.48 1.28
N ASP A 96 -29.92 -3.43 0.76
CA ASP A 96 -30.96 -2.52 1.22
C ASP A 96 -32.10 -3.30 1.88
N LEU A 97 -32.25 -3.12 3.20
CA LEU A 97 -33.29 -3.77 4.01
C LEU A 97 -34.45 -2.82 4.34
N THR A 98 -34.56 -1.66 3.68
CA THR A 98 -35.67 -0.70 3.93
C THR A 98 -37.05 -1.29 3.63
N LYS A 99 -37.14 -2.23 2.67
CA LYS A 99 -38.40 -2.86 2.23
C LYS A 99 -38.57 -4.30 2.70
N GLN A 100 -37.52 -4.94 3.22
CA GLN A 100 -37.52 -6.36 3.57
C GLN A 100 -36.71 -6.62 4.83
N ARG A 101 -37.15 -7.56 5.67
CA ARG A 101 -36.50 -7.86 6.96
C ARG A 101 -35.18 -8.62 6.82
N SER A 102 -34.97 -9.32 5.71
CA SER A 102 -33.79 -10.15 5.45
C SER A 102 -33.59 -10.33 3.95
N ALA A 103 -32.32 -10.37 3.52
CA ALA A 103 -31.93 -10.71 2.15
C ALA A 103 -30.81 -11.76 2.19
N SER A 104 -30.77 -12.64 1.19
CA SER A 104 -29.73 -13.65 1.01
C SER A 104 -29.08 -13.48 -0.36
N TYR A 105 -27.75 -13.61 -0.41
CA TYR A 105 -26.95 -13.45 -1.62
C TYR A 105 -25.95 -14.60 -1.72
N ASP A 106 -25.99 -15.30 -2.85
CA ASP A 106 -24.98 -16.30 -3.17
C ASP A 106 -23.82 -15.63 -3.93
N ILE A 107 -22.59 -15.89 -3.48
CA ILE A 107 -21.36 -15.36 -4.09
C ILE A 107 -20.54 -16.55 -4.57
N ALA A 108 -20.39 -16.68 -5.89
CA ALA A 108 -19.60 -17.74 -6.49
C ALA A 108 -18.12 -17.32 -6.53
N ILE A 109 -17.25 -18.12 -5.89
CA ILE A 109 -15.81 -17.87 -5.86
C ILE A 109 -15.12 -18.81 -6.86
N ASP A 110 -14.93 -18.32 -8.08
CA ASP A 110 -14.25 -19.06 -9.14
C ASP A 110 -12.73 -18.98 -8.99
N ILE A 111 -12.14 -20.00 -8.36
CA ILE A 111 -10.68 -20.15 -8.23
C ILE A 111 -10.14 -20.90 -9.45
N PRO A 112 -9.18 -20.34 -10.21
CA PRO A 112 -8.54 -21.04 -11.32
C PRO A 112 -7.87 -22.35 -10.86
N ARG A 113 -7.80 -23.35 -11.75
CA ARG A 113 -7.21 -24.67 -11.41
C ARG A 113 -5.69 -24.63 -11.19
N ASN A 114 -5.01 -23.63 -11.73
CA ASN A 114 -3.55 -23.48 -11.76
C ASN A 114 -3.04 -22.48 -10.72
N VAL A 115 -3.58 -22.54 -9.51
CA VAL A 115 -3.21 -21.62 -8.42
C VAL A 115 -2.15 -22.26 -7.53
N ASP A 116 -1.15 -21.47 -7.14
CA ASP A 116 -0.10 -21.91 -6.22
C ASP A 116 -0.72 -22.24 -4.85
N GLU A 117 -0.32 -23.34 -4.24
CA GLU A 117 -0.84 -23.77 -2.94
C GLU A 117 -0.60 -22.69 -1.87
N GLY A 118 -1.66 -22.35 -1.11
CA GLY A 118 -1.60 -21.31 -0.08
C GLY A 118 -1.60 -19.86 -0.60
N SER A 119 -1.69 -19.63 -1.91
CA SER A 119 -1.76 -18.27 -2.49
C SER A 119 -3.16 -17.67 -2.52
N VAL A 120 -4.21 -18.49 -2.35
CA VAL A 120 -5.60 -18.03 -2.31
C VAL A 120 -5.87 -17.30 -1.00
N PHE A 121 -6.27 -16.04 -1.11
CA PHE A 121 -6.72 -15.24 0.02
C PHE A 121 -8.08 -14.61 -0.30
N ILE A 122 -9.09 -14.97 0.49
CA ILE A 122 -10.45 -14.44 0.36
C ILE A 122 -10.72 -13.54 1.56
N LYS A 123 -11.13 -12.30 1.30
CA LYS A 123 -11.51 -11.33 2.32
C LYS A 123 -12.95 -10.88 2.10
N PHE A 124 -13.80 -11.16 3.09
CA PHE A 124 -15.13 -10.58 3.16
C PHE A 124 -15.08 -9.28 3.96
N THR A 125 -15.84 -8.27 3.55
CA THR A 125 -15.97 -7.01 4.30
C THR A 125 -17.40 -6.52 4.17
N LEU A 126 -18.03 -6.27 5.31
CA LEU A 126 -19.31 -5.59 5.40
C LEU A 126 -19.06 -4.17 5.87
N ASP A 127 -19.51 -3.19 5.09
CA ASP A 127 -19.46 -1.79 5.47
C ASP A 127 -20.90 -1.27 5.53
N PRO A 128 -21.35 -0.70 6.67
CA PRO A 128 -22.71 -0.14 6.79
C PRO A 128 -22.89 1.12 5.93
N ASP A 129 -21.79 1.67 5.41
CA ASP A 129 -21.82 2.91 4.65
C ASP A 129 -21.21 2.71 3.26
N LEU A 130 -21.85 3.29 2.24
CA LEU A 130 -21.40 3.26 0.86
C LEU A 130 -19.97 3.79 0.71
N LEU A 131 -19.61 4.81 1.48
CA LEU A 131 -18.26 5.36 1.49
C LEU A 131 -17.44 4.94 2.71
N GLY A 132 -17.88 3.98 3.53
CA GLY A 132 -17.14 3.63 4.75
C GLY A 132 -15.70 3.15 4.49
N CYS A 133 -15.45 2.44 3.38
CA CYS A 133 -14.10 2.06 2.94
C CYS A 133 -13.26 3.25 2.44
N VAL A 134 -13.93 4.25 1.87
CA VAL A 134 -13.35 5.51 1.37
C VAL A 134 -12.98 6.40 2.57
N VAL A 135 -13.86 6.49 3.57
CA VAL A 135 -13.67 7.21 4.83
C VAL A 135 -12.53 6.61 5.67
N LYS A 136 -12.32 5.29 5.63
CA LYS A 136 -11.16 4.66 6.28
C LYS A 136 -9.81 5.05 5.64
N ASN A 137 -9.83 5.55 4.40
CA ASN A 137 -8.63 5.91 3.64
C ASN A 137 -8.65 7.38 3.18
N LEU A 138 -9.24 8.28 3.98
CA LEU A 138 -9.39 9.70 3.62
C LEU A 138 -8.07 10.38 3.26
N ASP A 139 -6.96 10.02 3.91
CA ASP A 139 -5.66 10.62 3.60
C ASP A 139 -5.19 10.34 2.16
N SER A 140 -5.62 9.21 1.57
CA SER A 140 -5.32 8.88 0.18
C SER A 140 -6.20 9.65 -0.81
N LEU A 141 -7.32 10.23 -0.36
CA LEU A 141 -8.30 10.89 -1.21
C LEU A 141 -8.32 12.41 -1.06
N ILE A 142 -8.11 12.91 0.17
CA ILE A 142 -7.92 14.33 0.50
C ILE A 142 -6.47 14.70 0.19
N GLN A 143 -6.18 14.75 -1.10
CA GLN A 143 -4.86 15.12 -1.61
C GLN A 143 -4.83 16.59 -1.98
N LEU A 144 -3.65 17.19 -1.83
CA LEU A 144 -3.38 18.51 -2.39
C LEU A 144 -3.47 18.46 -3.93
N PRO A 145 -4.34 19.26 -4.55
CA PRO A 145 -4.36 19.43 -6.01
C PRO A 145 -3.04 20.01 -6.54
N CYS A 146 -2.44 19.31 -7.50
CA CYS A 146 -1.17 19.68 -8.14
C CYS A 146 -1.03 19.00 -9.51
N GLY A 147 -0.04 19.45 -10.30
CA GLY A 147 0.23 18.93 -11.64
C GLY A 147 -0.40 19.77 -12.75
N SER A 148 -0.64 19.14 -13.90
CA SER A 148 -1.31 19.74 -15.06
C SER A 148 -2.77 20.12 -14.75
N GLY A 149 -3.42 20.88 -15.63
CA GLY A 149 -4.81 21.32 -15.42
C GLY A 149 -5.78 20.17 -15.20
N GLU A 150 -5.57 19.03 -15.86
CA GLU A 150 -6.38 17.82 -15.66
C GLU A 150 -6.03 17.11 -14.35
N GLN A 151 -4.75 16.89 -14.06
CA GLN A 151 -4.29 16.22 -12.84
C GLN A 151 -4.67 17.00 -11.57
N ASN A 152 -4.63 18.33 -11.64
CA ASN A 152 -5.09 19.20 -10.57
C ASN A 152 -6.58 18.95 -10.29
N MET A 153 -7.42 18.88 -11.33
CA MET A 153 -8.85 18.61 -11.16
C MET A 153 -9.15 17.19 -10.66
N MET A 154 -8.37 16.19 -11.10
CA MET A 154 -8.48 14.81 -10.61
C MET A 154 -8.26 14.69 -9.09
N LYS A 155 -7.49 15.61 -8.51
CA LYS A 155 -7.29 15.71 -7.05
C LYS A 155 -8.24 16.71 -6.39
N PHE A 156 -8.70 17.73 -7.11
CA PHE A 156 -9.63 18.73 -6.60
C PHE A 156 -11.01 18.15 -6.31
N VAL A 157 -11.60 17.41 -7.26
CA VAL A 157 -12.97 16.89 -7.14
C VAL A 157 -13.16 15.95 -5.95
N PRO A 158 -12.24 15.01 -5.66
CA PRO A 158 -12.36 14.18 -4.46
C PRO A 158 -12.47 14.98 -3.16
N ASN A 159 -11.75 16.10 -3.02
CA ASN A 159 -11.87 16.96 -1.83
C ASN A 159 -13.28 17.57 -1.71
N VAL A 160 -13.92 17.94 -2.82
CA VAL A 160 -15.30 18.49 -2.83
C VAL A 160 -16.30 17.41 -2.42
N VAL A 161 -16.23 16.24 -3.06
CA VAL A 161 -17.20 15.15 -2.85
C VAL A 161 -17.13 14.62 -1.41
N ILE A 162 -15.92 14.50 -0.86
CA ILE A 162 -15.72 14.05 0.53
C ILE A 162 -16.28 15.08 1.52
N LEU A 163 -16.05 16.38 1.28
CA LEU A 163 -16.61 17.43 2.12
C LEU A 163 -18.15 17.40 2.08
N ASP A 164 -18.75 17.41 0.89
CA ASP A 164 -20.21 17.37 0.70
C ASP A 164 -20.79 16.14 1.43
N TYR A 165 -20.22 14.96 1.21
CA TYR A 165 -20.68 13.74 1.85
C TYR A 165 -20.53 13.74 3.37
N LEU A 166 -19.34 14.06 3.92
CA LEU A 166 -19.11 14.02 5.37
C LEU A 166 -19.91 15.09 6.12
N SER A 167 -20.21 16.21 5.45
CA SER A 167 -21.10 17.24 5.96
C SER A 167 -22.55 16.74 6.03
N GLU A 168 -23.05 16.08 4.98
CA GLU A 168 -24.41 15.52 4.94
C GLU A 168 -24.60 14.37 5.95
N THR A 169 -23.59 13.51 6.14
CA THR A 169 -23.64 12.42 7.14
C THR A 169 -23.36 12.88 8.56
N GLN A 170 -23.02 14.16 8.77
CA GLN A 170 -22.64 14.73 10.08
C GLN A 170 -21.45 14.03 10.76
N THR A 171 -20.57 13.40 9.98
CA THR A 171 -19.38 12.68 10.48
C THR A 171 -18.08 13.44 10.25
N ILE A 172 -18.14 14.68 9.78
CA ILE A 172 -16.95 15.49 9.48
C ILE A 172 -16.25 15.97 10.77
N SER A 173 -14.93 15.80 10.83
CA SER A 173 -14.09 16.41 11.87
C SER A 173 -13.56 17.77 11.42
N LYS A 174 -13.32 18.69 12.36
CA LYS A 174 -12.80 20.04 12.05
C LYS A 174 -11.43 20.00 11.37
N GLU A 175 -10.59 19.02 11.71
CA GLU A 175 -9.27 18.84 11.12
C GLU A 175 -9.38 18.43 9.64
N ILE A 176 -10.28 17.48 9.34
CA ILE A 176 -10.56 17.00 7.97
C ILE A 176 -11.15 18.13 7.14
N GLU A 177 -12.13 18.84 7.69
CA GLU A 177 -12.78 19.98 7.05
C GLU A 177 -11.76 21.07 6.69
N SER A 178 -10.95 21.50 7.66
CA SER A 178 -9.92 22.52 7.46
C SER A 178 -8.88 22.11 6.41
N LYS A 179 -8.41 20.86 6.45
CA LYS A 179 -7.46 20.30 5.48
C LYS A 179 -8.04 20.30 4.06
N ALA A 180 -9.27 19.80 3.89
CA ALA A 180 -9.92 19.73 2.60
C ALA A 180 -10.25 21.13 2.03
N ILE A 181 -10.77 22.06 2.86
CA ILE A 181 -11.00 23.45 2.46
C ILE A 181 -9.69 24.14 2.04
N GLY A 182 -8.60 23.93 2.79
CA GLY A 182 -7.28 24.46 2.44
C GLY A 182 -6.77 23.92 1.10
N ASN A 183 -6.97 22.62 0.85
CA ASN A 183 -6.66 21.99 -0.43
C ASN A 183 -7.51 22.54 -1.57
N LEU A 184 -8.82 22.74 -1.37
CA LEU A 184 -9.71 23.33 -2.37
C LEU A 184 -9.31 24.75 -2.74
N LYS A 185 -9.05 25.62 -1.75
CA LYS A 185 -8.60 27.00 -2.00
C LYS A 185 -7.32 27.02 -2.84
N ARG A 186 -6.34 26.19 -2.48
CA ARG A 186 -5.07 26.10 -3.21
C ARG A 186 -5.25 25.47 -4.59
N GLY A 187 -6.09 24.46 -4.73
CA GLY A 187 -6.39 23.80 -6.00
C GLY A 187 -7.15 24.69 -6.97
N TYR A 188 -8.08 25.52 -6.48
CA TYR A 188 -8.76 26.55 -7.27
C TYR A 188 -7.75 27.55 -7.84
N GLN A 189 -6.91 28.13 -6.98
CA GLN A 189 -5.86 29.06 -7.42
C GLN A 189 -4.88 28.42 -8.41
N ASN A 190 -4.50 27.16 -8.18
CA ASN A 190 -3.68 26.40 -9.12
C ASN A 190 -4.39 26.19 -10.46
N GLN A 191 -5.71 25.93 -10.47
CA GLN A 191 -6.45 25.68 -11.71
C GLN A 191 -6.58 26.94 -12.57
N LEU A 192 -6.75 28.11 -11.95
CA LEU A 192 -6.82 29.40 -12.67
C LEU A 192 -5.57 29.67 -13.52
N ARG A 193 -4.43 29.06 -13.17
CA ARG A 193 -3.18 29.13 -13.94
C ARG A 193 -3.30 28.54 -15.35
N TYR A 194 -4.32 27.73 -15.60
CA TYR A 194 -4.60 27.03 -16.85
C TYR A 194 -5.80 27.61 -17.61
N ARG A 195 -6.39 28.69 -17.10
CA ARG A 195 -7.44 29.45 -17.75
C ARG A 195 -6.85 30.33 -18.85
N ASN A 196 -7.42 30.26 -20.04
CA ASN A 196 -7.07 31.09 -21.18
C ASN A 196 -7.87 32.40 -21.16
N SER A 197 -7.49 33.36 -22.00
CA SER A 197 -8.14 34.68 -22.09
C SER A 197 -9.60 34.61 -22.56
N ASP A 198 -9.97 33.55 -23.28
CA ASP A 198 -11.34 33.28 -23.71
C ASP A 198 -12.19 32.57 -22.63
N GLY A 199 -11.63 32.33 -21.44
CA GLY A 199 -12.27 31.62 -20.34
C GLY A 199 -12.15 30.10 -20.39
N SER A 200 -11.62 29.53 -21.47
CA SER A 200 -11.42 28.09 -21.60
C SER A 200 -10.29 27.57 -20.71
N PHE A 201 -10.34 26.27 -20.36
CA PHE A 201 -9.26 25.61 -19.60
C PHE A 201 -8.45 24.66 -20.47
N SER A 202 -7.14 24.67 -20.28
CA SER A 202 -6.17 23.86 -21.01
C SER A 202 -5.42 22.89 -20.09
N VAL A 203 -4.95 21.75 -20.62
CA VAL A 203 -4.17 20.78 -19.83
C VAL A 203 -2.82 21.37 -19.40
N PHE A 204 -2.21 22.16 -20.29
CA PHE A 204 -0.96 22.87 -20.04
C PHE A 204 -1.09 24.33 -20.42
N ARG A 205 -0.38 25.19 -19.69
CA ARG A 205 -0.35 26.64 -19.93
C ARG A 205 0.01 26.97 -21.37
N GLY A 206 -0.69 27.94 -21.96
CA GLY A 206 -0.42 28.43 -23.32
C GLY A 206 -0.88 27.49 -24.44
N ARG A 207 -1.67 26.44 -24.13
CA ARG A 207 -2.34 25.62 -25.14
C ARG A 207 -3.79 26.07 -25.33
N SER A 208 -4.35 25.73 -26.49
CA SER A 208 -5.78 25.90 -26.75
C SER A 208 -6.61 25.17 -25.70
N GLY A 209 -7.74 25.77 -25.33
CA GLY A 209 -8.67 25.17 -24.38
C GLY A 209 -9.29 23.88 -24.92
N GLY A 210 -9.60 22.95 -24.01
CA GLY A 210 -10.35 21.75 -24.32
C GLY A 210 -11.79 21.89 -23.84
N THR A 211 -12.77 21.58 -24.69
CA THR A 211 -14.20 21.63 -24.32
C THR A 211 -14.49 20.75 -23.11
N PHE A 212 -13.95 19.52 -23.10
CA PHE A 212 -14.11 18.58 -21.98
C PHE A 212 -13.56 19.14 -20.67
N LEU A 213 -12.29 19.58 -20.65
CA LEU A 213 -11.67 20.09 -19.44
C LEU A 213 -12.36 21.37 -18.94
N THR A 214 -12.78 22.25 -19.86
CA THR A 214 -13.52 23.47 -19.50
C THR A 214 -14.85 23.13 -18.83
N ALA A 215 -15.65 22.24 -19.42
CA ALA A 215 -16.91 21.79 -18.83
C ALA A 215 -16.70 21.09 -17.48
N PHE A 216 -15.67 20.24 -17.38
CA PHE A 216 -15.32 19.54 -16.16
C PHE A 216 -14.92 20.51 -15.03
N VAL A 217 -14.11 21.52 -15.33
CA VAL A 217 -13.73 22.56 -14.37
C VAL A 217 -14.95 23.36 -13.93
N ALA A 218 -15.76 23.85 -14.87
CA ALA A 218 -16.95 24.64 -14.56
C ALA A 218 -17.94 23.88 -13.66
N GLN A 219 -18.22 22.62 -13.97
CA GLN A 219 -19.08 21.78 -13.14
C GLN A 219 -18.46 21.53 -11.75
N SER A 220 -17.16 21.27 -11.69
CA SER A 220 -16.46 21.03 -10.42
C SER A 220 -16.42 22.29 -9.54
N PHE A 221 -16.26 23.47 -10.13
CA PHE A 221 -16.29 24.74 -9.42
C PHE A 221 -17.68 25.08 -8.90
N LYS A 222 -18.72 24.79 -9.68
CA LYS A 222 -20.11 24.89 -9.22
C LYS A 222 -20.39 23.98 -8.01
N LEU A 223 -19.82 22.77 -7.98
CA LEU A 223 -19.93 21.91 -6.80
C LEU A 223 -19.14 22.47 -5.62
N ALA A 224 -17.92 22.94 -5.88
CA ALA A 224 -17.04 23.51 -4.86
C ALA A 224 -17.56 24.82 -4.26
N SER A 225 -18.44 25.55 -4.95
CA SER A 225 -18.99 26.82 -4.46
C SER A 225 -19.82 26.68 -3.17
N LYS A 226 -20.26 25.44 -2.84
CA LYS A 226 -20.87 25.13 -1.55
C LYS A 226 -19.87 25.18 -0.39
N CYS A 227 -18.59 24.90 -0.67
CA CYS A 227 -17.55 24.73 0.35
C CYS A 227 -16.55 25.91 0.38
N ILE A 228 -16.29 26.54 -0.76
CA ILE A 228 -15.34 27.65 -0.91
C ILE A 228 -15.91 28.75 -1.81
N SER A 229 -15.42 29.98 -1.65
CA SER A 229 -15.76 31.07 -2.56
C SER A 229 -15.08 30.86 -3.92
N ILE A 230 -15.88 30.92 -4.99
CA ILE A 230 -15.47 30.85 -6.38
C ILE A 230 -15.95 32.14 -7.06
N ASP A 231 -15.08 32.79 -7.84
CA ASP A 231 -15.44 33.98 -8.62
C ASP A 231 -16.50 33.64 -9.68
N THR A 232 -17.58 34.42 -9.73
CA THR A 232 -18.67 34.27 -10.70
C THR A 232 -18.26 34.52 -12.15
N ASN A 233 -17.10 35.18 -12.36
CA ASN A 233 -16.57 35.48 -13.69
C ASN A 233 -15.63 34.40 -14.23
N VAL A 234 -15.46 33.28 -13.52
CA VAL A 234 -14.57 32.17 -13.91
C VAL A 234 -15.30 31.10 -14.69
#